data_AF-A0A1G9YAX3-F1
#
_entry.id   AF-A0A1G9YAX3-F1
#
_cell.length_a   1.000
_cell.length_b   1.000
_cell.length_c   1.000
_cell.angle_alpha   90.00
_cell.angle_beta   90.00
_cell.angle_gamma   90.00
#
_symmetry.space_group_name_H-M   'P 1'
#
loop_
_entity.id
_entity.type
_entity.pdbx_description
1 polymer ?
#
loop_
_entity_poly.entity_id
_entity_poly.type
_entity_poly.pdbx_seq_one_letter_code
_entity_poly.pdbx_strand_id
1 'polypeptide(L)'
;MQYRELGDSGVEVSEIGFGAWVVGTDWWGDRTEEQAVEMLQYAHDQGITYFDTGDVYGHGRSEELVGEALGDRRDDVTVATKVGYDFYNNPQAGHGELPKEITPEWIRTATERSLDRLGFDYVDVLQLHNANVDEVDADVLEVLDELREEGLVDAIGWALGPSIGWLAEGDMAIEQEFDSLQLVWNVLEQEVGDHFLDTIERTGSGTSLIPRVPHSSGLLNEQVTPETELDDGDHRSYRPDEWYETGWEKVEALRFLERADEGTSSNSRTQSGNDRERTMSQASIRWLLSHSEVATVTPTFRTKDDIDEWAAASDVPPLSDEEVTRVAELYADDFGIERDDGMDVLRSSVGGEDIDAANIDKQAT
;
A
#
# COMPACT_ATOMS: atom_id res chain seq x y z
N MET A 1 -16.12 -9.30 -2.89
CA MET A 1 -15.46 -8.19 -2.22
C MET A 1 -16.10 -7.98 -0.86
N GLN A 2 -15.30 -7.91 0.18
CA GLN A 2 -15.67 -7.47 1.53
C GLN A 2 -15.14 -6.04 1.76
N TYR A 3 -15.67 -5.40 2.80
CA TYR A 3 -15.37 -4.01 3.15
C TYR A 3 -15.02 -3.92 4.64
N ARG A 4 -14.16 -2.96 4.99
CA ARG A 4 -13.72 -2.68 6.36
C ARG A 4 -13.79 -1.18 6.62
N GLU A 5 -13.95 -0.81 7.88
CA GLU A 5 -13.83 0.59 8.30
C GLU A 5 -12.34 0.96 8.39
N LEU A 6 -11.99 2.19 8.00
CA LEU A 6 -10.64 2.72 8.10
C LEU A 6 -10.47 3.39 9.47
N GLY A 7 -9.77 2.69 10.36
CA GLY A 7 -9.64 3.06 11.75
C GLY A 7 -10.99 3.22 12.44
N ASP A 8 -11.19 4.33 13.15
CA ASP A 8 -12.46 4.72 13.77
C ASP A 8 -13.15 5.89 13.03
N SER A 9 -12.75 6.15 11.78
CA SER A 9 -13.19 7.32 11.01
C SER A 9 -14.62 7.23 10.48
N GLY A 10 -15.23 6.04 10.44
CA GLY A 10 -16.47 5.78 9.72
C GLY A 10 -16.33 5.68 8.20
N VAL A 11 -15.13 5.85 7.64
CA VAL A 11 -14.87 5.68 6.20
C VAL A 11 -14.77 4.18 5.89
N GLU A 12 -15.62 3.69 5.00
CA GLU A 12 -15.59 2.28 4.54
C GLU A 12 -14.67 2.12 3.32
N VAL A 13 -13.83 1.09 3.31
CA VAL A 13 -12.91 0.75 2.21
C VAL A 13 -13.10 -0.70 1.77
N SER A 14 -12.93 -1.00 0.49
CA SER A 14 -12.84 -2.39 0.02
C SER A 14 -11.54 -3.04 0.51
N GLU A 15 -11.58 -4.33 0.90
CA GLU A 15 -10.38 -5.06 1.37
C GLU A 15 -9.23 -5.02 0.37
N ILE A 16 -9.53 -4.91 -0.93
CA ILE A 16 -8.57 -4.68 -2.00
C ILE A 16 -8.79 -3.27 -2.54
N GLY A 17 -7.75 -2.45 -2.47
CA GLY A 17 -7.70 -1.11 -3.04
C GLY A 17 -6.99 -1.06 -4.39
N PHE A 18 -7.22 0.02 -5.14
CA PHE A 18 -6.50 0.30 -6.38
C PHE A 18 -5.44 1.37 -6.15
N GLY A 19 -4.15 1.00 -6.19
CA GLY A 19 -3.04 1.96 -6.18
C GLY A 19 -2.89 2.63 -7.55
N ALA A 20 -3.19 3.91 -7.64
CA ALA A 20 -3.24 4.70 -8.87
C ALA A 20 -1.86 5.19 -9.37
N TRP A 21 -0.77 4.89 -8.69
CA TRP A 21 0.58 5.27 -9.14
C TRP A 21 0.92 4.77 -10.55
N VAL A 22 0.50 3.55 -10.88
CA VAL A 22 0.63 2.93 -12.22
C VAL A 22 -0.16 3.69 -13.29
N VAL A 23 -1.18 4.46 -12.90
CA VAL A 23 -2.01 5.18 -13.86
C VAL A 23 -1.52 6.57 -14.21
N GLY A 24 -0.83 7.22 -13.27
CA GLY A 24 -0.26 8.55 -13.47
C GLY A 24 1.20 8.55 -13.94
N THR A 25 1.88 7.40 -13.99
CA THR A 25 3.31 7.35 -14.32
C THR A 25 3.61 6.39 -15.46
N ASP A 26 4.58 6.74 -16.32
CA ASP A 26 5.02 5.91 -17.44
C ASP A 26 6.02 4.82 -17.03
N TRP A 27 6.22 4.59 -15.72
CA TRP A 27 7.28 3.71 -15.20
C TRP A 27 7.06 2.23 -15.52
N TRP A 28 5.84 1.86 -15.91
CA TRP A 28 5.43 0.48 -16.22
C TRP A 28 5.02 0.26 -17.68
N GLY A 29 5.44 1.18 -18.57
CA GLY A 29 5.17 1.15 -20.00
C GLY A 29 4.15 2.21 -20.46
N ASP A 30 4.06 2.38 -21.78
CA ASP A 30 3.17 3.37 -22.39
C ASP A 30 1.70 2.93 -22.28
N ARG A 31 0.90 3.70 -21.52
CA ARG A 31 -0.55 3.55 -21.48
C ARG A 31 -1.22 4.86 -21.87
N THR A 32 -2.22 4.77 -22.74
CA THR A 32 -3.03 5.94 -23.11
C THR A 32 -3.93 6.38 -21.95
N GLU A 33 -4.34 7.64 -21.98
CA GLU A 33 -5.28 8.20 -21.00
C GLU A 33 -6.62 7.43 -21.01
N GLU A 34 -7.10 7.03 -22.19
CA GLU A 34 -8.33 6.25 -22.30
C GLU A 34 -8.18 4.86 -21.65
N GLN A 35 -7.05 4.19 -21.85
CA GLN A 35 -6.76 2.93 -21.17
C GLN A 35 -6.63 3.12 -19.65
N ALA A 36 -6.21 4.31 -19.21
CA ALA A 36 -6.15 4.67 -17.80
C ALA A 36 -7.51 4.72 -17.14
N VAL A 37 -8.38 5.51 -17.74
CA VAL A 37 -9.77 5.67 -17.32
C VAL A 37 -10.50 4.33 -17.35
N GLU A 38 -10.35 3.57 -18.44
CA GLU A 38 -10.98 2.24 -18.55
C GLU A 38 -10.53 1.27 -17.46
N MET A 39 -9.27 1.32 -17.03
CA MET A 39 -8.75 0.40 -16.00
C MET A 39 -9.30 0.74 -14.62
N LEU A 40 -9.38 2.02 -14.27
CA LEU A 40 -9.99 2.50 -13.02
C LEU A 40 -11.47 2.15 -12.96
N GLN A 41 -12.21 2.40 -14.05
CA GLN A 41 -13.62 2.05 -14.16
C GLN A 41 -13.83 0.53 -14.06
N TYR A 42 -12.95 -0.25 -14.71
CA TYR A 42 -13.01 -1.70 -14.64
C TYR A 42 -12.75 -2.24 -13.23
N ALA A 43 -11.77 -1.69 -12.50
CA ALA A 43 -11.52 -2.04 -11.10
C ALA A 43 -12.76 -1.80 -10.24
N HIS A 44 -13.42 -0.66 -10.43
CA HIS A 44 -14.65 -0.37 -9.75
C HIS A 44 -15.79 -1.33 -10.12
N ASP A 45 -15.92 -1.69 -11.41
CA ASP A 45 -16.90 -2.68 -11.86
C ASP A 45 -16.63 -4.10 -11.28
N GLN A 46 -15.40 -4.40 -10.84
CA GLN A 46 -15.05 -5.63 -10.09
C GLN A 46 -15.30 -5.52 -8.57
N GLY A 47 -15.83 -4.40 -8.10
CA GLY A 47 -16.21 -4.16 -6.71
C GLY A 47 -15.14 -3.47 -5.86
N ILE A 48 -14.03 -3.01 -6.44
CA ILE A 48 -13.07 -2.17 -5.71
C ILE A 48 -13.68 -0.78 -5.51
N THR A 49 -13.72 -0.30 -4.26
CA THR A 49 -14.26 1.03 -3.92
C THR A 49 -13.18 1.96 -3.39
N TYR A 50 -12.06 1.44 -2.88
CA TYR A 50 -10.94 2.26 -2.41
C TYR A 50 -9.92 2.53 -3.51
N PHE A 51 -9.67 3.80 -3.83
CA PHE A 51 -8.70 4.25 -4.83
C PHE A 51 -7.67 5.17 -4.18
N ASP A 52 -6.41 4.73 -4.17
CA ASP A 52 -5.29 5.45 -3.56
C ASP A 52 -4.43 6.12 -4.64
N THR A 53 -4.39 7.45 -4.66
CA THR A 53 -3.57 8.25 -5.57
C THR A 53 -2.61 9.14 -4.77
N GLY A 54 -1.94 10.08 -5.41
CA GLY A 54 -1.05 11.05 -4.79
C GLY A 54 -0.78 12.21 -5.74
N ASP A 55 -0.66 13.42 -5.20
CA ASP A 55 -0.47 14.65 -5.97
C ASP A 55 0.76 14.60 -6.89
N VAL A 56 1.84 14.00 -6.41
CA VAL A 56 3.11 13.92 -7.12
C VAL A 56 3.10 12.89 -8.26
N TYR A 57 2.13 11.96 -8.29
CA TYR A 57 2.08 10.89 -9.29
C TYR A 57 1.76 11.46 -10.67
N GLY A 58 2.79 11.51 -11.52
CA GLY A 58 2.72 12.18 -12.81
C GLY A 58 2.52 13.69 -12.70
N HIS A 59 3.00 14.30 -11.61
CA HIS A 59 2.84 15.76 -11.35
C HIS A 59 1.37 16.19 -11.44
N GLY A 60 0.49 15.45 -10.74
CA GLY A 60 -0.94 15.67 -10.69
C GLY A 60 -1.75 14.82 -11.66
N ARG A 61 -1.11 14.19 -12.65
CA ARG A 61 -1.81 13.46 -13.71
C ARG A 61 -2.66 12.29 -13.19
N SER A 62 -2.18 11.59 -12.17
CA SER A 62 -2.92 10.49 -11.55
C SER A 62 -4.28 10.95 -11.00
N GLU A 63 -4.31 12.10 -10.33
CA GLU A 63 -5.54 12.67 -9.77
C GLU A 63 -6.52 13.10 -10.86
N GLU A 64 -6.03 13.72 -11.94
CA GLU A 64 -6.88 14.08 -13.09
C GLU A 64 -7.56 12.85 -13.69
N LEU A 65 -6.81 11.74 -13.85
CA LEU A 65 -7.34 10.48 -14.40
C LEU A 65 -8.32 9.79 -13.46
N VAL A 66 -8.07 9.83 -12.14
CA VAL A 66 -9.01 9.33 -11.13
C VAL A 66 -10.31 10.14 -11.14
N GLY A 67 -10.21 11.47 -11.19
CA GLY A 67 -11.34 12.37 -11.31
C GLY A 67 -12.18 12.10 -12.56
N GLU A 68 -11.53 12.01 -13.72
CA GLU A 68 -12.18 11.69 -14.99
C GLU A 68 -12.88 10.32 -14.96
N ALA A 69 -12.23 9.31 -14.38
CA ALA A 69 -12.75 7.94 -14.37
C ALA A 69 -13.94 7.74 -13.44
N LEU A 70 -13.91 8.36 -12.26
CA LEU A 70 -14.80 8.06 -11.15
C LEU A 70 -15.75 9.20 -10.77
N GLY A 71 -15.63 10.40 -11.37
CA GLY A 71 -16.45 11.56 -10.99
C GLY A 71 -17.96 11.33 -11.11
N ASP A 72 -18.41 10.62 -12.16
CA ASP A 72 -19.82 10.24 -12.32
C ASP A 72 -20.29 9.17 -11.31
N ARG A 73 -19.37 8.59 -10.53
CA ARG A 73 -19.58 7.55 -9.51
C ARG A 73 -19.02 7.96 -8.15
N ARG A 74 -18.83 9.26 -7.89
CA ARG A 74 -18.17 9.78 -6.69
C ARG A 74 -18.77 9.27 -5.39
N ASP A 75 -20.09 9.10 -5.35
CA ASP A 75 -20.84 8.62 -4.18
C ASP A 75 -20.63 7.12 -3.89
N ASP A 76 -20.08 6.36 -4.85
CA ASP A 76 -19.87 4.91 -4.77
C ASP A 76 -18.40 4.53 -4.51
N VAL A 77 -17.51 5.51 -4.36
CA VAL A 77 -16.06 5.30 -4.22
C VAL A 77 -15.48 6.10 -3.05
N THR A 78 -14.42 5.53 -2.48
CA THR A 78 -13.59 6.14 -1.45
C THR A 78 -12.26 6.50 -2.08
N VAL A 79 -11.93 7.79 -2.13
CA VAL A 79 -10.71 8.28 -2.79
C VAL A 79 -9.75 8.82 -1.74
N ALA A 80 -8.56 8.22 -1.71
CA ALA A 80 -7.43 8.69 -0.93
C ALA A 80 -6.44 9.41 -1.84
N THR A 81 -5.94 10.56 -1.39
CA THR A 81 -4.77 11.21 -1.99
C THR A 81 -3.69 11.48 -0.96
N LYS A 82 -2.50 11.88 -1.42
CA LYS A 82 -1.36 12.23 -0.59
C LYS A 82 -0.84 13.61 -0.97
N VAL A 83 -0.37 14.34 0.01
CA VAL A 83 0.24 15.67 -0.14
C VAL A 83 1.53 15.77 0.65
N GLY A 84 2.38 16.73 0.27
CA GLY A 84 3.62 17.03 0.99
C GLY A 84 4.85 17.18 0.10
N TYR A 85 4.73 16.93 -1.21
CA TYR A 85 5.79 17.24 -2.18
C TYR A 85 5.47 18.55 -2.92
N ASP A 86 6.51 19.33 -3.25
CA ASP A 86 6.36 20.51 -4.11
C ASP A 86 6.92 20.28 -5.51
N PHE A 87 6.08 19.74 -6.40
CA PHE A 87 6.38 19.61 -7.83
C PHE A 87 6.05 20.87 -8.65
N TYR A 88 5.48 21.91 -8.05
CA TYR A 88 5.12 23.14 -8.77
C TYR A 88 6.31 24.09 -8.90
N ASN A 89 7.15 24.16 -7.87
CA ASN A 89 8.31 25.04 -7.87
C ASN A 89 9.64 24.30 -8.05
N ASN A 90 9.64 22.96 -8.05
CA ASN A 90 10.84 22.15 -8.19
C ASN A 90 10.77 21.24 -9.42
N PRO A 91 11.70 21.35 -10.38
CA PRO A 91 11.74 20.45 -11.52
C PRO A 91 12.20 19.05 -11.09
N GLN A 92 11.56 18.02 -11.64
CA GLN A 92 11.97 16.63 -11.45
C GLN A 92 13.41 16.41 -11.96
N ALA A 93 14.28 15.91 -11.07
CA ALA A 93 15.67 15.59 -11.38
C ALA A 93 15.87 14.06 -11.44
N GLY A 94 15.65 13.48 -12.62
CA GLY A 94 15.72 12.02 -12.79
C GLY A 94 14.67 11.30 -11.94
N HIS A 95 15.02 10.15 -11.36
CA HIS A 95 14.16 9.36 -10.47
C HIS A 95 14.29 9.73 -8.98
N GLY A 96 14.94 10.86 -8.65
CA GLY A 96 15.08 11.30 -7.26
C GLY A 96 13.78 11.82 -6.66
N GLU A 97 13.65 11.76 -5.33
CA GLU A 97 12.54 12.37 -4.62
C GLU A 97 12.54 13.89 -4.79
N LEU A 98 11.35 14.48 -4.94
CA LEU A 98 11.18 15.92 -4.94
C LEU A 98 11.34 16.48 -3.51
N PRO A 99 11.64 17.78 -3.35
CA PRO A 99 11.61 18.41 -2.04
C PRO A 99 10.23 18.27 -1.40
N LYS A 100 10.23 17.85 -0.12
CA LYS A 100 9.05 17.87 0.72
C LYS A 100 8.81 19.28 1.27
N GLU A 101 7.55 19.62 1.45
CA GLU A 101 7.09 20.81 2.14
C GLU A 101 5.89 20.45 3.03
N ILE A 102 6.15 20.25 4.33
CA ILE A 102 5.15 19.86 5.32
C ILE A 102 4.91 21.07 6.22
N THR A 103 4.23 22.08 5.68
CA THR A 103 3.82 23.27 6.43
C THR A 103 2.31 23.42 6.37
N PRO A 104 1.67 24.08 7.35
CA PRO A 104 0.22 24.27 7.34
C PRO A 104 -0.29 24.92 6.05
N GLU A 105 0.38 25.98 5.59
CA GLU A 105 0.04 26.70 4.36
C GLU A 105 0.15 25.81 3.12
N TRP A 106 1.21 24.99 3.06
CA TRP A 106 1.42 24.10 1.91
C TRP A 106 0.44 22.93 1.89
N ILE A 107 0.18 22.27 3.03
CA ILE A 107 -0.76 21.14 3.12
C ILE A 107 -2.14 21.58 2.63
N ARG A 108 -2.63 22.74 3.08
CA ARG A 108 -3.89 23.31 2.59
C ARG A 108 -3.84 23.58 1.10
N THR A 109 -2.79 24.27 0.63
CA THR A 109 -2.62 24.59 -0.81
C THR A 109 -2.59 23.33 -1.68
N ALA A 110 -1.86 22.30 -1.26
CA ALA A 110 -1.74 21.04 -1.98
C ALA A 110 -3.08 20.30 -2.00
N THR A 111 -3.80 20.28 -0.87
CA THR A 111 -5.13 19.67 -0.75
C THR A 111 -6.13 20.34 -1.70
N GLU A 112 -6.23 21.68 -1.67
CA GLU A 112 -7.13 22.43 -2.57
C GLU A 112 -6.80 22.15 -4.05
N ARG A 113 -5.51 22.09 -4.41
CA ARG A 113 -5.09 21.77 -5.78
C ARG A 113 -5.39 20.33 -6.17
N SER A 114 -5.28 19.38 -5.24
CA SER A 114 -5.67 17.98 -5.44
C SER A 114 -7.17 17.87 -5.71
N LEU A 115 -8.00 18.57 -4.93
CA LEU A 115 -9.45 18.66 -5.16
C LEU A 115 -9.78 19.25 -6.54
N ASP A 116 -9.09 20.32 -6.94
CA ASP A 116 -9.24 20.92 -8.27
C ASP A 116 -8.92 19.92 -9.41
N ARG A 117 -7.85 19.11 -9.27
CA ARG A 117 -7.48 18.09 -10.28
C ARG A 117 -8.44 16.92 -10.33
N LEU A 118 -8.87 16.44 -9.17
CA LEU A 118 -9.88 15.39 -9.05
C LEU A 118 -11.25 15.88 -9.56
N GLY A 119 -11.51 17.19 -9.50
CA GLY A 119 -12.82 17.77 -9.76
C GLY A 119 -13.84 17.42 -8.66
N PHE A 120 -13.37 17.21 -7.42
CA PHE A 120 -14.19 16.83 -6.26
C PHE A 120 -14.24 17.97 -5.24
N ASP A 121 -15.32 18.00 -4.45
CA ASP A 121 -15.46 18.94 -3.34
C ASP A 121 -14.71 18.46 -2.07
N TYR A 122 -14.45 17.16 -1.95
CA TYR A 122 -13.76 16.52 -0.83
C TYR A 122 -13.08 15.20 -1.25
N VAL A 123 -12.09 14.76 -0.47
CA VAL A 123 -11.52 13.41 -0.51
C VAL A 123 -11.85 12.66 0.77
N ASP A 124 -12.04 11.35 0.68
CA ASP A 124 -12.36 10.55 1.86
C ASP A 124 -11.14 10.38 2.77
N VAL A 125 -9.93 10.30 2.20
CA VAL A 125 -8.69 10.18 2.97
C VAL A 125 -7.61 11.11 2.45
N LEU A 126 -7.00 11.91 3.33
CA LEU A 126 -5.81 12.70 3.03
C LEU A 126 -4.60 12.13 3.78
N GLN A 127 -3.55 11.77 3.04
CA GLN A 127 -2.33 11.21 3.63
C GLN A 127 -1.16 12.20 3.57
N LEU A 128 -0.39 12.31 4.67
CA LEU A 128 0.94 12.94 4.61
C LEU A 128 1.91 12.02 3.87
N HIS A 129 2.51 12.51 2.79
CA HIS A 129 3.37 11.71 1.93
C HIS A 129 4.83 11.79 2.38
N ASN A 130 5.33 10.68 2.94
CA ASN A 130 6.73 10.51 3.35
C ASN A 130 7.23 11.60 4.29
N ALA A 131 6.35 12.24 5.07
CA ALA A 131 6.73 13.24 6.06
C ALA A 131 7.63 12.60 7.13
N ASN A 132 8.61 13.34 7.62
CA ASN A 132 9.46 12.93 8.74
C ASN A 132 8.83 13.36 10.07
N VAL A 133 9.26 12.74 11.18
CA VAL A 133 8.80 13.10 12.53
C VAL A 133 8.97 14.59 12.85
N ASP A 134 10.11 15.20 12.50
CA ASP A 134 10.40 16.59 12.83
C ASP A 134 9.60 17.62 11.99
N GLU A 135 8.96 17.15 10.91
CA GLU A 135 8.16 17.95 10.00
C GLU A 135 6.68 18.03 10.42
N VAL A 136 6.19 17.11 11.25
CA VAL A 136 4.79 17.05 11.68
C VAL A 136 4.67 17.56 13.12
N ASP A 137 4.62 18.89 13.23
CA ASP A 137 4.43 19.59 14.50
C ASP A 137 2.94 19.86 14.82
N ALA A 138 2.69 20.54 15.93
CA ALA A 138 1.33 20.85 16.37
C ALA A 138 0.54 21.73 15.38
N ASP A 139 1.22 22.61 14.65
CA ASP A 139 0.56 23.48 13.67
C ASP A 139 0.14 22.65 12.43
N VAL A 140 0.93 21.64 12.06
CA VAL A 140 0.58 20.68 11.01
C VAL A 140 -0.61 19.81 11.43
N LEU A 141 -0.64 19.32 12.67
CA LEU A 141 -1.80 18.57 13.18
C LEU A 141 -3.07 19.45 13.20
N GLU A 142 -2.95 20.72 13.62
CA GLU A 142 -4.06 21.66 13.64
C GLU A 142 -4.65 21.89 12.24
N VAL A 143 -3.84 22.05 11.19
CA VAL A 143 -4.38 22.22 9.83
C VAL A 143 -5.08 20.97 9.30
N LEU A 144 -4.63 19.77 9.67
CA LEU A 144 -5.30 18.53 9.28
C LEU A 144 -6.69 18.42 9.92
N ASP A 145 -6.82 18.85 11.17
CA ASP A 145 -8.10 18.94 11.86
C ASP A 145 -9.00 20.02 11.25
N GLU A 146 -8.47 21.19 10.88
CA GLU A 146 -9.23 22.23 10.17
C GLU A 146 -9.81 21.71 8.84
N LEU A 147 -9.01 20.98 8.05
CA LEU A 147 -9.46 20.40 6.78
C LEU A 147 -10.62 19.39 6.98
N ARG A 148 -10.59 18.64 8.09
CA ARG A 148 -11.70 17.75 8.49
C ARG A 148 -12.93 18.55 8.93
N GLU A 149 -12.76 19.58 9.76
CA GLU A 149 -13.86 20.44 10.23
C GLU A 149 -14.56 21.19 9.07
N GLU A 150 -13.80 21.54 8.04
CA GLU A 150 -14.31 22.18 6.81
C GLU A 150 -15.03 21.19 5.88
N GLY A 151 -14.89 19.88 6.10
CA GLY A 151 -15.47 18.84 5.28
C GLY A 151 -14.74 18.64 3.94
N LEU A 152 -13.47 19.03 3.86
CA LEU A 152 -12.61 18.77 2.68
C LEU A 152 -12.01 17.37 2.72
N VAL A 153 -11.93 16.79 3.91
CA VAL A 153 -11.34 15.48 4.21
C VAL A 153 -12.19 14.76 5.26
N ASP A 154 -12.44 13.46 5.11
CA ASP A 154 -13.15 12.67 6.14
C ASP A 154 -12.18 11.98 7.13
N ALA A 155 -11.08 11.40 6.62
CA ALA A 155 -10.06 10.71 7.41
C ALA A 155 -8.64 11.19 7.06
N ILE A 156 -7.71 11.10 8.00
CA ILE A 156 -6.29 11.41 7.77
C ILE A 156 -5.43 10.16 7.85
N GLY A 157 -4.34 10.17 7.10
CA GLY A 157 -3.36 9.09 7.16
C GLY A 157 -1.92 9.58 7.02
N TRP A 158 -1.00 8.66 7.18
CA TRP A 158 0.42 8.87 6.92
C TRP A 158 0.94 7.78 6.01
N ALA A 159 1.47 8.16 4.84
CA ALA A 159 2.11 7.23 3.93
C ALA A 159 3.62 7.26 4.14
N LEU A 160 4.18 6.14 4.58
CA LEU A 160 5.60 6.02 4.89
C LEU A 160 6.45 5.91 3.61
N GLY A 161 7.69 6.43 3.73
CA GLY A 161 8.72 6.48 2.70
C GLY A 161 8.97 5.17 1.95
N PRO A 162 9.61 5.22 0.76
CA PRO A 162 9.76 4.05 -0.10
C PRO A 162 10.67 2.96 0.49
N SER A 163 11.52 3.29 1.45
CA SER A 163 12.42 2.36 2.13
C SER A 163 11.75 1.61 3.29
N ILE A 164 12.33 0.48 3.69
CA ILE A 164 11.99 -0.17 4.98
C ILE A 164 12.62 0.69 6.11
N GLY A 165 11.98 0.76 7.28
CA GLY A 165 12.53 1.43 8.47
C GLY A 165 12.14 2.91 8.67
N TRP A 166 10.84 3.19 8.63
CA TRP A 166 10.25 4.47 9.06
C TRP A 166 9.41 4.23 10.32
N LEU A 167 10.01 3.57 11.30
CA LEU A 167 9.34 3.16 12.53
C LEU A 167 8.99 4.38 13.38
N ALA A 168 9.87 5.38 13.42
CA ALA A 168 9.63 6.61 14.16
C ALA A 168 8.41 7.39 13.64
N GLU A 169 8.30 7.54 12.32
CA GLU A 169 7.16 8.19 11.67
C GLU A 169 5.86 7.41 11.94
N GLY A 170 5.89 6.08 11.80
CA GLY A 170 4.70 5.26 12.04
C GLY A 170 4.27 5.20 13.50
N ASP A 171 5.21 5.11 14.44
CA ASP A 171 4.91 5.19 15.87
C ASP A 171 4.27 6.54 16.21
N MET A 172 4.81 7.65 15.68
CA MET A 172 4.20 8.96 15.91
C MET A 172 2.82 9.07 15.28
N ALA A 173 2.61 8.53 14.07
CA ALA A 173 1.28 8.52 13.43
C ALA A 173 0.25 7.78 14.30
N ILE A 174 0.61 6.61 14.84
CA ILE A 174 -0.26 5.79 15.69
C ILE A 174 -0.55 6.49 17.03
N GLU A 175 0.47 7.10 17.63
CA GLU A 175 0.36 7.85 18.90
C GLU A 175 -0.46 9.14 18.76
N GLN A 176 -0.46 9.76 17.59
CA GLN A 176 -1.29 10.93 17.25
C GLN A 176 -2.66 10.55 16.69
N GLU A 177 -3.05 9.27 16.77
CA GLU A 177 -4.37 8.77 16.37
C GLU A 177 -4.74 9.09 14.91
N PHE A 178 -3.77 9.01 13.99
CA PHE A 178 -4.08 9.02 12.55
C PHE A 178 -5.00 7.83 12.20
N ASP A 179 -5.98 8.03 11.32
CA ASP A 179 -6.94 6.98 10.97
C ASP A 179 -6.27 5.83 10.21
N SER A 180 -5.18 6.13 9.49
CA SER A 180 -4.45 5.14 8.70
C SER A 180 -2.94 5.35 8.58
N LEU A 181 -2.21 4.25 8.43
CA LEU A 181 -0.78 4.21 8.16
C LEU A 181 -0.51 3.32 6.93
N GLN A 182 0.00 3.92 5.85
CA GLN A 182 0.35 3.17 4.63
C GLN A 182 1.85 2.82 4.63
N LEU A 183 2.15 1.53 4.43
CA LEU A 183 3.48 0.95 4.66
C LEU A 183 3.82 -0.17 3.67
N VAL A 184 5.11 -0.40 3.43
CA VAL A 184 5.56 -1.63 2.76
C VAL A 184 5.43 -2.77 3.74
N TRP A 185 4.57 -3.74 3.41
CA TRP A 185 4.39 -4.92 4.23
C TRP A 185 3.89 -6.08 3.36
N ASN A 186 4.58 -7.21 3.45
CA ASN A 186 4.22 -8.44 2.75
C ASN A 186 4.80 -9.65 3.47
N VAL A 187 4.41 -10.85 3.05
CA VAL A 187 4.80 -12.10 3.71
C VAL A 187 6.32 -12.36 3.75
N LEU A 188 7.11 -11.67 2.91
CA LEU A 188 8.58 -11.77 2.88
C LEU A 188 9.28 -10.64 3.64
N GLU A 189 8.55 -9.60 4.04
CA GLU A 189 9.06 -8.38 4.69
C GLU A 189 8.08 -8.01 5.82
N GLN A 190 8.18 -8.71 6.97
CA GLN A 190 7.17 -8.65 8.04
C GLN A 190 7.53 -7.67 9.17
N GLU A 191 8.83 -7.41 9.39
CA GLU A 191 9.35 -6.64 10.54
C GLU A 191 8.63 -5.32 10.84
N VAL A 192 8.44 -4.48 9.82
CA VAL A 192 7.82 -3.15 9.99
C VAL A 192 6.33 -3.27 10.32
N GLY A 193 5.64 -4.22 9.68
CA GLY A 193 4.23 -4.48 9.98
C GLY A 193 4.04 -5.03 11.38
N ASP A 194 4.86 -6.02 11.78
CA ASP A 194 4.81 -6.62 13.12
C ASP A 194 5.08 -5.57 14.21
N HIS A 195 6.03 -4.67 14.00
CA HIS A 195 6.29 -3.55 14.92
C HIS A 195 5.06 -2.67 15.10
N PHE A 196 4.35 -2.32 14.03
CA PHE A 196 3.17 -1.46 14.14
C PHE A 196 1.95 -2.19 14.70
N LEU A 197 1.81 -3.51 14.48
CA LEU A 197 0.82 -4.31 15.19
C LEU A 197 1.06 -4.23 16.71
N ASP A 198 2.30 -4.42 17.14
CA ASP A 198 2.68 -4.32 18.55
C ASP A 198 2.44 -2.90 19.10
N THR A 199 2.77 -1.85 18.33
CA THR A 199 2.51 -0.45 18.73
C THR A 199 1.00 -0.16 18.83
N ILE A 200 0.19 -0.62 17.89
CA ILE A 200 -1.28 -0.47 17.94
C ILE A 200 -1.84 -1.19 19.17
N GLU A 201 -1.45 -2.44 19.42
CA GLU A 201 -1.90 -3.19 20.60
C GLU A 201 -1.49 -2.48 21.90
N ARG A 202 -0.23 -2.04 21.99
CA ARG A 202 0.33 -1.37 23.17
C ARG A 202 -0.34 -0.03 23.48
N THR A 203 -0.61 0.77 22.45
CA THR A 203 -1.22 2.11 22.60
C THR A 203 -2.74 2.04 22.71
N GLY A 204 -3.36 0.96 22.22
CA GLY A 204 -4.81 0.84 22.08
C GLY A 204 -5.40 1.76 21.00
N SER A 205 -4.56 2.20 20.06
CA SER A 205 -4.96 3.09 18.97
C SER A 205 -5.91 2.40 17.99
N GLY A 206 -6.81 3.17 17.39
CA GLY A 206 -7.69 2.71 16.31
C GLY A 206 -7.04 2.73 14.92
N THR A 207 -5.76 3.11 14.80
CA THR A 207 -5.09 3.28 13.50
C THR A 207 -5.16 2.00 12.65
N SER A 208 -5.63 2.12 11.41
CA SER A 208 -5.58 1.00 10.45
C SER A 208 -4.31 0.99 9.61
N LEU A 209 -3.79 -0.20 9.30
CA LEU A 209 -2.67 -0.40 8.41
C LEU A 209 -3.16 -0.57 6.96
N ILE A 210 -2.45 0.06 6.02
CA ILE A 210 -2.67 -0.06 4.57
C ILE A 210 -1.41 -0.62 3.92
N PRO A 211 -1.27 -1.96 3.79
CA PRO A 211 -0.14 -2.56 3.10
C PRO A 211 -0.09 -2.18 1.62
N ARG A 212 1.07 -1.71 1.18
CA ARG A 212 1.45 -1.60 -0.24
C ARG A 212 2.58 -2.57 -0.57
N VAL A 213 2.76 -2.85 -1.85
CA VAL A 213 3.72 -3.86 -2.36
C VAL A 213 3.44 -5.28 -1.80
N PRO A 214 2.17 -5.74 -1.79
CA PRO A 214 1.80 -7.04 -1.20
C PRO A 214 2.41 -8.25 -1.95
N HIS A 215 2.91 -8.04 -3.17
CA HIS A 215 3.50 -9.08 -4.01
C HIS A 215 5.04 -9.06 -4.07
N SER A 216 5.70 -8.31 -3.18
CA SER A 216 7.17 -8.16 -3.14
C SER A 216 7.75 -7.88 -4.54
N SER A 217 7.25 -6.81 -5.18
CA SER A 217 7.67 -6.34 -6.51
C SER A 217 7.58 -7.37 -7.65
N GLY A 218 6.76 -8.41 -7.49
CA GLY A 218 6.45 -9.36 -8.55
C GLY A 218 6.92 -10.79 -8.31
N LEU A 219 7.56 -11.06 -7.16
CA LEU A 219 7.93 -12.43 -6.77
C LEU A 219 6.69 -13.26 -6.43
N LEU A 220 5.83 -12.76 -5.53
CA LEU A 220 4.67 -13.50 -5.03
C LEU A 220 3.50 -13.56 -6.03
N ASN A 221 3.60 -12.86 -7.15
CA ASN A 221 2.68 -12.99 -8.28
C ASN A 221 3.32 -13.58 -9.53
N GLU A 222 4.56 -14.05 -9.41
CA GLU A 222 5.33 -14.72 -10.48
C GLU A 222 5.45 -13.92 -11.78
N GLN A 223 5.17 -12.62 -11.74
CA GLN A 223 5.40 -11.73 -12.87
C GLN A 223 6.90 -11.45 -13.07
N VAL A 224 7.75 -11.81 -12.11
CA VAL A 224 9.22 -11.85 -12.23
C VAL A 224 9.76 -13.20 -11.78
N THR A 225 10.24 -13.99 -12.74
CA THR A 225 10.85 -15.32 -12.58
C THR A 225 12.36 -15.27 -12.74
N PRO A 226 13.13 -16.30 -12.33
CA PRO A 226 14.57 -16.37 -12.60
C PRO A 226 14.91 -16.31 -14.10
N GLU A 227 13.94 -16.64 -14.97
CA GLU A 227 14.07 -16.56 -16.42
C GLU A 227 13.63 -15.21 -17.02
N THR A 228 13.12 -14.27 -16.21
CA THR A 228 12.62 -12.98 -16.69
C THR A 228 13.77 -12.04 -17.02
N GLU A 229 13.88 -11.63 -18.29
CA GLU A 229 14.72 -10.49 -18.69
C GLU A 229 13.95 -9.19 -18.41
N LEU A 230 14.48 -8.33 -17.53
CA LEU A 230 13.89 -7.02 -17.21
C LEU A 230 14.37 -5.95 -18.23
N ASP A 231 13.46 -5.09 -18.67
CA ASP A 231 13.76 -4.03 -19.64
C ASP A 231 14.63 -2.90 -19.05
N ASP A 232 15.37 -2.19 -19.91
CA ASP A 232 16.15 -0.99 -19.56
C ASP A 232 15.22 0.12 -19.01
N GLY A 233 15.12 0.23 -17.68
CA GLY A 233 14.30 1.23 -16.99
C GLY A 233 13.38 0.67 -15.89
N ASP A 234 13.23 -0.65 -15.82
CA ASP A 234 12.50 -1.29 -14.72
C ASP A 234 13.29 -1.15 -13.41
N HIS A 235 12.73 -0.44 -12.42
CA HIS A 235 13.42 -0.21 -11.14
C HIS A 235 13.83 -1.51 -10.41
N ARG A 236 13.22 -2.64 -10.74
CA ARG A 236 13.55 -3.96 -10.20
C ARG A 236 14.91 -4.45 -10.70
N SER A 237 15.41 -3.95 -11.84
CA SER A 237 16.75 -4.26 -12.34
C SER A 237 17.88 -3.71 -11.45
N TYR A 238 17.55 -2.86 -10.46
CA TYR A 238 18.52 -2.35 -9.48
C TYR A 238 18.66 -3.26 -8.24
N ARG A 239 17.84 -4.30 -8.09
CA ARG A 239 17.95 -5.26 -6.99
C ARG A 239 19.10 -6.25 -7.23
N PRO A 240 19.82 -6.70 -6.18
CA PRO A 240 20.86 -7.73 -6.32
C PRO A 240 20.31 -9.03 -6.90
N ASP A 241 21.10 -9.77 -7.68
CA ASP A 241 20.73 -11.09 -8.19
C ASP A 241 20.44 -12.07 -7.03
N GLU A 242 21.21 -11.97 -5.95
CA GLU A 242 21.05 -12.76 -4.73
C GLU A 242 19.69 -12.55 -4.06
N TRP A 243 19.09 -11.36 -4.19
CA TRP A 243 17.74 -11.09 -3.69
C TRP A 243 16.69 -11.87 -4.48
N TYR A 244 16.85 -11.98 -5.80
CA TYR A 244 15.94 -12.78 -6.63
C TYR A 244 16.06 -14.27 -6.32
N GLU A 245 17.27 -14.79 -6.21
CA GLU A 245 17.51 -16.20 -5.96
C GLU A 245 16.98 -16.63 -4.58
N THR A 246 17.25 -15.85 -3.54
CA THR A 246 16.70 -16.10 -2.19
C THR A 246 15.20 -15.91 -2.17
N GLY A 247 14.67 -14.86 -2.81
CA GLY A 247 13.25 -14.59 -2.92
C GLY A 247 12.46 -15.76 -3.51
N TRP A 248 12.95 -16.38 -4.59
CA TRP A 248 12.30 -17.55 -5.18
C TRP A 248 12.34 -18.79 -4.30
N GLU A 249 13.41 -19.01 -3.54
CA GLU A 249 13.45 -20.08 -2.54
C GLU A 249 12.41 -19.86 -1.43
N LYS A 250 12.23 -18.60 -0.98
CA LYS A 250 11.18 -18.24 -0.02
C LYS A 250 9.78 -18.48 -0.60
N VAL A 251 9.54 -18.12 -1.85
CA VAL A 251 8.26 -18.41 -2.55
C VAL A 251 7.99 -19.91 -2.61
N GLU A 252 8.99 -20.73 -2.93
CA GLU A 252 8.85 -22.19 -2.96
C GLU A 252 8.52 -22.77 -1.57
N ALA A 253 9.10 -22.22 -0.50
CA ALA A 253 8.76 -22.61 0.87
C ALA A 253 7.31 -22.26 1.26
N LEU A 254 6.71 -21.25 0.62
CA LEU A 254 5.35 -20.77 0.85
C LEU A 254 4.27 -21.50 0.04
N ARG A 255 4.64 -22.39 -0.90
CA ARG A 255 3.69 -23.10 -1.80
C ARG A 255 2.56 -23.86 -1.09
N PHE A 256 2.72 -24.19 0.19
CA PHE A 256 1.65 -24.79 0.99
C PHE A 256 0.44 -23.85 1.19
N LEU A 257 0.61 -22.54 0.96
CA LEU A 257 -0.49 -21.57 0.97
C LEU A 257 -1.36 -21.65 -0.28
N GLU A 258 -0.91 -22.30 -1.35
CA GLU A 258 -1.73 -22.48 -2.54
C GLU A 258 -2.75 -23.60 -2.32
N ARG A 259 -3.96 -23.41 -2.85
CA ARG A 259 -4.99 -24.45 -2.88
C ARG A 259 -5.34 -24.72 -4.32
N ALA A 260 -5.07 -25.95 -4.77
CA ALA A 260 -5.53 -26.43 -6.06
C ALA A 260 -6.97 -26.97 -5.95
N ASP A 261 -7.76 -26.83 -7.01
CA ASP A 261 -9.04 -27.51 -7.12
C ASP A 261 -8.75 -28.99 -7.35
N GLU A 262 -8.99 -29.83 -6.34
CA GLU A 262 -9.04 -31.28 -6.52
C GLU A 262 -10.29 -31.68 -7.33
N GLY A 263 -10.55 -31.11 -8.52
CA GLY A 263 -11.67 -31.59 -9.31
C GLY A 263 -12.25 -30.85 -10.52
N THR A 264 -11.85 -29.64 -10.91
CA THR A 264 -12.53 -28.97 -12.06
C THR A 264 -11.59 -28.45 -13.15
N SER A 265 -11.76 -29.01 -14.34
CA SER A 265 -11.20 -28.50 -15.59
C SER A 265 -11.67 -27.05 -15.87
N SER A 266 -10.76 -26.08 -15.69
CA SER A 266 -10.59 -24.73 -16.27
C SER A 266 -11.77 -23.90 -16.85
N ASN A 267 -13.05 -24.21 -16.65
CA ASN A 267 -14.15 -23.56 -17.40
C ASN A 267 -15.45 -23.30 -16.60
N SER A 268 -15.39 -23.10 -15.29
CA SER A 268 -16.58 -22.78 -14.49
C SER A 268 -16.37 -21.58 -13.57
N ARG A 269 -16.69 -20.36 -14.06
CA ARG A 269 -16.68 -19.08 -13.32
C ARG A 269 -17.83 -18.93 -12.30
N THR A 270 -18.32 -20.02 -11.74
CA THR A 270 -19.38 -19.98 -10.72
C THR A 270 -19.14 -21.04 -9.67
N GLN A 271 -18.14 -20.84 -8.82
CA GLN A 271 -18.13 -21.46 -7.51
C GLN A 271 -18.17 -20.36 -6.44
N SER A 272 -19.14 -20.46 -5.55
CA SER A 272 -19.26 -19.69 -4.32
C SER A 272 -19.19 -20.70 -3.18
N GLY A 273 -18.24 -20.51 -2.27
CA GLY A 273 -17.95 -21.44 -1.17
C GLY A 273 -16.45 -21.57 -0.90
N ASN A 274 -16.11 -22.12 0.27
CA ASN A 274 -14.75 -22.35 0.81
C ASN A 274 -13.83 -23.27 -0.03
N ASP A 275 -14.25 -23.64 -1.24
CA ASP A 275 -13.57 -24.58 -2.14
C ASP A 275 -12.89 -23.89 -3.33
N ARG A 276 -12.77 -22.55 -3.30
CA ARG A 276 -12.07 -21.82 -4.38
C ARG A 276 -10.57 -22.10 -4.31
N GLU A 277 -9.98 -22.27 -5.50
CA GLU A 277 -8.53 -22.21 -5.69
C GLU A 277 -7.98 -20.91 -5.10
N ARG A 278 -6.82 -21.00 -4.47
CA ARG A 278 -6.08 -19.84 -3.95
C ARG A 278 -4.70 -19.85 -4.58
N THR A 279 -4.41 -18.86 -5.41
CA THR A 279 -3.09 -18.64 -6.00
C THR A 279 -2.12 -18.06 -4.97
N MET A 280 -0.81 -18.10 -5.23
CA MET A 280 0.18 -17.43 -4.38
C MET A 280 -0.13 -15.93 -4.21
N SER A 281 -0.57 -15.25 -5.27
CA SER A 281 -0.92 -13.82 -5.23
C SER A 281 -2.10 -13.52 -4.31
N GLN A 282 -3.11 -14.39 -4.33
CA GLN A 282 -4.27 -14.26 -3.46
C GLN A 282 -3.92 -14.66 -2.02
N ALA A 283 -3.04 -15.65 -1.84
CA ALA A 283 -2.56 -16.07 -0.54
C ALA A 283 -1.75 -14.99 0.17
N SER A 284 -0.86 -14.28 -0.53
CA SER A 284 -0.08 -13.20 0.06
C SER A 284 -0.96 -12.02 0.51
N ILE A 285 -1.99 -11.70 -0.27
CA ILE A 285 -3.01 -10.71 0.11
C ILE A 285 -3.84 -11.21 1.30
N ARG A 286 -4.25 -12.49 1.31
CA ARG A 286 -5.01 -13.09 2.42
C ARG A 286 -4.21 -13.15 3.72
N TRP A 287 -2.89 -13.29 3.64
CA TRP A 287 -2.03 -13.19 4.80
C TRP A 287 -2.12 -11.80 5.43
N LEU A 288 -1.99 -10.73 4.63
CA LEU A 288 -2.16 -9.34 5.10
C LEU A 288 -3.57 -9.11 5.68
N LEU A 289 -4.61 -9.56 4.98
CA LEU A 289 -6.00 -9.46 5.46
C LEU A 289 -6.32 -10.33 6.69
N SER A 290 -5.42 -11.23 7.10
CA SER A 290 -5.60 -12.02 8.32
C SER A 290 -5.36 -11.20 9.59
N HIS A 291 -4.69 -10.06 9.47
CA HIS A 291 -4.54 -9.07 10.54
C HIS A 291 -5.79 -8.18 10.59
N SER A 292 -6.37 -8.00 11.78
CA SER A 292 -7.57 -7.18 11.98
C SER A 292 -7.32 -5.71 11.73
N GLU A 293 -6.08 -5.27 11.95
CA GLU A 293 -5.60 -3.90 11.84
C GLU A 293 -5.46 -3.49 10.37
N VAL A 294 -5.45 -4.43 9.43
CA VAL A 294 -5.40 -4.13 7.99
C VAL A 294 -6.80 -3.80 7.48
N ALA A 295 -7.04 -2.55 7.07
CA ALA A 295 -8.31 -2.15 6.49
C ALA A 295 -8.41 -2.48 4.98
N THR A 296 -7.31 -2.25 4.25
CA THR A 296 -7.25 -2.48 2.80
C THR A 296 -5.81 -2.76 2.35
N VAL A 297 -5.65 -3.56 1.30
CA VAL A 297 -4.36 -3.87 0.66
C VAL A 297 -4.34 -3.20 -0.71
N THR A 298 -3.24 -2.51 -1.05
CA THR A 298 -3.09 -1.78 -2.32
C THR A 298 -2.06 -2.45 -3.26
N PRO A 299 -2.45 -3.50 -4.01
CA PRO A 299 -1.60 -4.07 -5.05
C PRO A 299 -1.44 -3.13 -6.26
N THR A 300 -0.34 -3.30 -6.98
CA THR A 300 -0.07 -2.57 -8.23
C THR A 300 -0.57 -3.37 -9.43
N PHE A 301 -1.80 -3.10 -9.85
CA PHE A 301 -2.38 -3.72 -11.05
C PHE A 301 -1.71 -3.21 -12.32
N ARG A 302 -1.30 -4.10 -13.23
CA ARG A 302 -0.78 -3.74 -14.57
C ARG A 302 -1.78 -4.08 -15.67
N THR A 303 -2.65 -5.04 -15.45
CA THR A 303 -3.63 -5.52 -16.43
C THR A 303 -5.03 -5.70 -15.82
N LYS A 304 -6.04 -5.86 -16.68
CA LYS A 304 -7.40 -6.24 -16.22
C LYS A 304 -7.43 -7.66 -15.65
N ASP A 305 -6.55 -8.56 -16.10
CA ASP A 305 -6.43 -9.91 -15.55
C ASP A 305 -5.88 -9.87 -14.11
N ASP A 306 -4.94 -8.96 -13.81
CA ASP A 306 -4.47 -8.74 -12.43
C ASP A 306 -5.63 -8.30 -11.53
N ILE A 307 -6.50 -7.41 -12.03
CA ILE A 307 -7.69 -6.94 -11.31
C ILE A 307 -8.63 -8.11 -11.05
N ASP A 308 -8.98 -8.89 -12.08
CA ASP A 308 -9.88 -10.03 -11.95
C ASP A 308 -9.37 -11.05 -10.92
N GLU A 309 -8.07 -11.36 -10.95
CA GLU A 309 -7.48 -12.34 -10.05
C GLU A 309 -7.37 -11.82 -8.62
N TRP A 310 -6.75 -10.65 -8.42
CA TRP A 310 -6.38 -10.21 -7.07
C TRP A 310 -7.53 -9.54 -6.33
N ALA A 311 -8.50 -8.92 -7.03
CA ALA A 311 -9.74 -8.47 -6.39
C ALA A 311 -10.53 -9.64 -5.79
N ALA A 312 -10.46 -10.82 -6.41
CA ALA A 312 -11.09 -12.03 -5.90
C ALA A 312 -10.44 -12.56 -4.60
N ALA A 313 -9.24 -12.08 -4.22
CA ALA A 313 -8.57 -12.46 -2.97
C ALA A 313 -9.44 -12.19 -1.73
N SER A 314 -10.26 -11.14 -1.76
CA SER A 314 -11.22 -10.83 -0.68
C SER A 314 -12.32 -11.91 -0.50
N ASP A 315 -12.54 -12.77 -1.50
CA ASP A 315 -13.58 -13.81 -1.48
C ASP A 315 -13.03 -15.26 -1.50
N VAL A 316 -11.72 -15.49 -1.61
CA VAL A 316 -11.13 -16.84 -1.47
C VAL A 316 -11.02 -17.25 0.01
N PRO A 317 -10.90 -18.53 0.38
CA PRO A 317 -10.82 -18.91 1.80
C PRO A 317 -9.71 -18.17 2.57
N PRO A 318 -10.00 -17.68 3.79
CA PRO A 318 -8.97 -17.08 4.65
C PRO A 318 -7.87 -18.10 4.96
N LEU A 319 -6.69 -17.61 5.34
CA LEU A 319 -5.65 -18.50 5.86
C LEU A 319 -6.15 -19.17 7.15
N SER A 320 -5.79 -20.45 7.36
CA SER A 320 -6.01 -21.09 8.66
C SER A 320 -4.97 -20.63 9.68
N ASP A 321 -5.28 -20.75 10.98
CA ASP A 321 -4.31 -20.46 12.05
C ASP A 321 -3.02 -21.29 11.89
N GLU A 322 -3.11 -22.51 11.36
CA GLU A 322 -1.95 -23.37 11.06
C GLU A 322 -1.12 -22.81 9.89
N GLU A 323 -1.79 -22.32 8.83
CA GLU A 323 -1.12 -21.67 7.70
C GLU A 323 -0.38 -20.40 8.16
N VAL A 324 -1.05 -19.53 8.93
CA VAL A 324 -0.45 -18.30 9.50
C VAL A 324 0.72 -18.62 10.42
N THR A 325 0.55 -19.58 11.34
CA THR A 325 1.63 -20.00 12.26
C THR A 325 2.84 -20.52 11.49
N ARG A 326 2.63 -21.34 10.46
CA ARG A 326 3.73 -21.87 9.65
C ARG A 326 4.47 -20.77 8.87
N VAL A 327 3.77 -19.75 8.39
CA VAL A 327 4.42 -18.56 7.79
C VAL A 327 5.31 -17.86 8.80
N ALA A 328 4.82 -17.63 10.02
CA ALA A 328 5.61 -16.99 11.08
C ALA A 328 6.85 -17.83 11.47
N GLU A 329 6.71 -19.16 11.56
CA GLU A 329 7.84 -20.08 11.81
C GLU A 329 8.89 -20.04 10.69
N LEU A 330 8.45 -19.97 9.44
CA LEU A 330 9.36 -19.83 8.29
C LEU A 330 10.09 -18.49 8.35
N TYR A 331 9.36 -17.39 8.58
CA TYR A 331 9.96 -16.06 8.64
C TYR A 331 11.01 -15.94 9.77
N ALA A 332 10.71 -16.49 10.95
CA ALA A 332 11.58 -16.43 12.13
C ALA A 332 12.96 -17.11 11.95
N ASP A 333 13.08 -18.06 11.03
CA ASP A 333 14.34 -18.75 10.70
C ASP A 333 14.84 -18.38 9.29
N ASP A 334 14.42 -17.23 8.77
CA ASP A 334 14.69 -16.73 7.41
C ASP A 334 14.46 -17.79 6.31
N PHE A 335 13.37 -18.54 6.44
CA PHE A 335 12.99 -19.64 5.56
C PHE A 335 14.05 -20.77 5.45
N GLY A 336 14.97 -20.85 6.43
CA GLY A 336 16.11 -21.76 6.44
C GLY A 336 17.25 -21.34 5.50
N ILE A 337 17.28 -20.06 5.10
CA ILE A 337 18.26 -19.49 4.17
C ILE A 337 19.36 -18.80 4.99
N GLU A 338 20.59 -19.32 4.92
CA GLU A 338 21.73 -18.76 5.68
C GLU A 338 22.56 -17.72 4.87
N ARG A 339 22.21 -17.50 3.60
CA ARG A 339 22.97 -16.61 2.70
C ARG A 339 22.39 -15.21 2.69
N ASP A 340 23.28 -14.22 2.67
CA ASP A 340 22.95 -12.80 2.53
C ASP A 340 22.21 -12.56 1.20
N ASP A 341 21.08 -11.87 1.25
CA ASP A 341 20.26 -11.51 0.09
C ASP A 341 20.71 -10.19 -0.56
N GLY A 342 21.76 -9.56 -0.03
CA GLY A 342 22.34 -8.32 -0.54
C GLY A 342 21.51 -7.08 -0.22
N MET A 343 20.42 -7.21 0.55
CA MET A 343 19.52 -6.11 0.88
C MET A 343 19.90 -5.36 2.14
N ASP A 344 20.87 -5.82 2.92
CA ASP A 344 21.27 -5.18 4.19
C ASP A 344 21.66 -3.71 4.04
N VAL A 345 22.20 -3.30 2.89
CA VAL A 345 22.53 -1.89 2.61
C VAL A 345 21.32 -1.04 2.18
N LEU A 346 20.19 -1.69 1.84
CA LEU A 346 18.94 -1.07 1.40
C LEU A 346 17.85 -1.11 2.48
N ARG A 347 17.97 -1.99 3.48
CA ARG A 347 17.18 -2.00 4.72
C ARG A 347 17.66 -0.85 5.61
N SER A 348 17.21 0.37 5.34
CA SER A 348 17.37 1.45 6.33
C SER A 348 16.62 1.07 7.62
N SER A 349 17.20 1.36 8.79
CA SER A 349 16.50 1.46 10.08
C SER A 349 15.63 0.28 10.58
N VAL A 350 15.72 -0.92 9.99
CA VAL A 350 15.05 -2.14 10.52
C VAL A 350 15.42 -2.42 11.99
N GLY A 351 16.59 -1.94 12.44
CA GLY A 351 17.06 -2.08 13.81
C GLY A 351 16.59 -1.01 14.80
N GLY A 352 15.70 -0.08 14.42
CA GLY A 352 15.21 1.00 15.30
C GLY A 352 16.20 2.15 15.52
N GLU A 353 17.22 2.27 14.67
CA GLU A 353 18.19 3.37 14.73
C GLU A 353 17.54 4.74 14.46
N ASP A 354 16.46 4.77 13.67
CA ASP A 354 15.60 5.92 13.43
C ASP A 354 14.81 6.32 14.68
N ILE A 355 14.24 5.36 15.42
CA ILE A 355 13.54 5.60 16.70
C ILE A 355 14.50 6.24 17.71
N ASP A 356 15.70 5.66 17.86
CA ASP A 356 16.72 6.19 18.76
C ASP A 356 17.19 7.59 18.35
N ALA A 357 17.19 7.92 17.05
CA ALA A 357 17.56 9.24 16.52
C ALA A 357 16.44 10.28 16.67
N ALA A 358 15.17 9.88 16.54
CA ALA A 358 13.99 10.73 16.65
C ALA A 358 13.71 11.16 18.11
N ASN A 359 14.35 10.53 19.09
CA ASN A 359 14.23 10.84 20.52
C ASN A 359 12.76 10.79 21.01
N ILE A 360 11.96 9.91 20.40
CA ILE A 360 10.62 9.54 20.84
C ILE A 360 10.78 8.86 22.21
N ASP A 361 10.11 9.42 23.23
CA ASP A 361 10.38 9.10 24.63
C ASP A 361 10.10 7.61 24.91
N LYS A 362 11.09 6.89 25.46
CA LYS A 362 10.98 5.49 25.91
C LYS A 362 10.06 5.41 27.14
N GLN A 363 8.76 5.61 26.95
CA GLN A 363 7.75 5.45 27.99
C GLN A 363 6.70 4.41 27.62
N ALA A 364 7.11 3.14 27.61
CA ALA A 364 6.45 2.05 28.35
C ALA A 364 7.23 0.74 28.13
N THR A 365 8.06 0.38 29.11
CA THR A 365 8.50 -1.01 29.37
C THR A 365 7.35 -1.93 29.70
#